data_AF-A0A1V6HR33-F1
#
_entry.id   AF-A0A1V6HR33-F1
#
_cell.length_a   1.000
_cell.length_b   1.000
_cell.length_c   1.000
_cell.angle_alpha   90.00
_cell.angle_beta   90.00
_cell.angle_gamma   90.00
#
_symmetry.space_group_name_H-M   'P 1'
#
loop_
_entity.id
_entity.type
_entity.pdbx_description
1 polymer ?
#
loop_
_entity_poly.entity_id
_entity_poly.type
_entity_poly.pdbx_seq_one_letter_code
_entity_poly.pdbx_strand_id
1 'polypeptide(L)'
;MMERNYKYRGDLRSTTLPEMLHTIHRTRVPGVIEARRGEIVKQVWVKDGDVIHAASNDREDSLGAYLERTRRLEPKDLAAAEALRQASHRRLGELLVERGLLSPAAIHEAIREQNEAIVWSLFAWPEGEVTFSLGGELPPGVVRILIPMRQVILHGIRRAPDAKPLVAQLGRRETVFAPSYTVADLIEIALDEVELKLLRLVNGRRNLYELCTQGPLTPAENGKLVYAYHLLQLVRLAAPEDGVIKIKLKTE
;
A
#
# COMPACT_ATOMS: atom_id res chain seq x y z
N MET A 1 4.17 -28.15 -15.97
CA MET A 1 4.14 -27.46 -14.67
C MET A 1 5.47 -26.75 -14.50
N MET A 2 5.53 -25.43 -14.62
CA MET A 2 6.73 -24.67 -14.24
C MET A 2 6.71 -24.52 -12.73
N GLU A 3 7.74 -25.02 -12.05
CA GLU A 3 7.99 -24.74 -10.64
C GLU A 3 8.03 -23.22 -10.46
N ARG A 4 7.01 -22.66 -9.81
CA ARG A 4 7.09 -21.27 -9.37
C ARG A 4 8.14 -21.22 -8.27
N ASN A 5 9.34 -20.73 -8.61
CA ASN A 5 10.37 -20.41 -7.63
C ASN A 5 9.88 -19.26 -6.74
N TYR A 6 9.19 -19.60 -5.65
CA TYR A 6 8.80 -18.66 -4.61
C TYR A 6 10.07 -18.21 -3.88
N LYS A 7 10.37 -16.90 -3.93
CA LYS A 7 11.49 -16.33 -3.19
C LYS A 7 11.08 -15.74 -1.84
N TYR A 8 9.79 -15.52 -1.65
CA TYR A 8 9.23 -15.10 -0.37
C TYR A 8 7.84 -15.68 -0.19
N ARG A 9 7.55 -16.15 1.02
CA ARG A 9 6.23 -16.60 1.48
C ARG A 9 6.03 -16.08 2.89
N GLY A 10 4.87 -15.51 3.17
CA GLY A 10 4.51 -15.00 4.49
C GLY A 10 3.01 -15.15 4.76
N ASP A 11 2.64 -15.00 6.03
CA ASP A 11 1.26 -14.95 6.49
C ASP A 11 1.00 -13.56 7.07
N LEU A 12 -0.10 -12.93 6.68
CA LEU A 12 -0.46 -11.57 7.10
C LEU A 12 -0.67 -11.43 8.62
N ARG A 13 -0.89 -12.54 9.34
CA ARG A 13 -0.99 -12.55 10.80
C ARG A 13 0.38 -12.49 11.49
N SER A 14 1.44 -12.92 10.82
CA SER A 14 2.80 -12.98 11.40
C SER A 14 3.71 -11.87 10.91
N THR A 15 3.52 -11.40 9.67
CA THR A 15 4.25 -10.26 9.10
C THR A 15 3.26 -9.34 8.44
N THR A 16 3.36 -8.04 8.70
CA THR A 16 2.38 -7.10 8.16
C THR A 16 2.64 -6.89 6.67
N LEU A 17 1.59 -6.70 5.87
CA LEU A 17 1.72 -6.41 4.43
C LEU A 17 2.72 -5.26 4.14
N PRO A 18 2.71 -4.13 4.86
CA PRO A 18 3.70 -3.07 4.66
C PRO A 18 5.16 -3.56 4.72
N GLU A 19 5.51 -4.40 5.70
CA GLU A 19 6.88 -4.93 5.86
C GLU A 19 7.26 -5.85 4.70
N MET A 20 6.31 -6.67 4.24
CA MET A 20 6.51 -7.53 3.06
C MET A 20 6.79 -6.68 1.82
N LEU A 21 5.95 -5.66 1.57
CA LEU A 21 6.09 -4.76 0.42
C LEU A 21 7.39 -3.97 0.48
N HIS A 22 7.78 -3.49 1.66
CA HIS A 22 9.05 -2.79 1.84
C HIS A 22 10.25 -3.70 1.54
N THR A 23 10.19 -4.96 1.97
CA THR A 23 11.22 -5.96 1.67
C THR A 23 11.32 -6.20 0.17
N ILE A 24 10.18 -6.43 -0.50
CA ILE A 24 10.10 -6.66 -1.95
C ILE A 24 10.63 -5.45 -2.72
N HIS A 25 10.21 -4.23 -2.35
CA HIS A 25 10.67 -2.97 -2.95
C HIS A 25 12.20 -2.87 -2.99
N ARG A 26 12.85 -3.19 -1.87
CA ARG A 26 14.32 -3.10 -1.74
C ARG A 26 15.07 -4.09 -2.63
N THR A 27 14.44 -5.19 -3.04
CA THR A 27 15.09 -6.15 -3.96
C THR A 27 15.24 -5.59 -5.37
N ARG A 28 14.35 -4.66 -5.79
CA ARG A 28 14.25 -4.14 -7.17
C ARG A 28 14.08 -5.23 -8.25
N VAL A 29 13.79 -6.47 -7.86
CA VAL A 29 13.63 -7.57 -8.80
C VAL A 29 12.19 -7.58 -9.33
N PRO A 30 11.97 -7.68 -10.65
CA PRO A 30 10.65 -7.86 -11.20
C PRO A 30 9.99 -9.14 -10.68
N GLY A 31 8.70 -9.09 -10.42
CA GLY A 31 8.00 -10.21 -9.79
C GLY A 31 6.49 -10.03 -9.72
N VAL A 32 5.82 -11.06 -9.24
CA VAL A 32 4.39 -11.05 -8.94
C VAL A 32 4.20 -11.37 -7.47
N ILE A 33 3.52 -10.46 -6.77
CA ILE A 33 3.01 -10.69 -5.43
C ILE A 33 1.62 -11.31 -5.57
N GLU A 34 1.41 -12.50 -5.03
CA GLU A 34 0.10 -13.15 -4.97
C GLU A 34 -0.35 -13.22 -3.51
N ALA A 35 -1.48 -12.58 -3.20
CA ALA A 35 -2.12 -12.61 -1.90
C ALA A 35 -3.42 -13.43 -1.97
N ARG A 36 -3.57 -14.41 -1.08
CA ARG A 36 -4.72 -15.33 -1.05
C ARG A 36 -5.39 -15.36 0.32
N ARG A 37 -6.72 -15.24 0.34
CA ARG A 37 -7.57 -15.37 1.54
C ARG A 37 -8.84 -16.11 1.17
N GLY A 38 -8.94 -17.37 1.61
CA GLY A 38 -9.97 -18.29 1.13
C GLY A 38 -9.90 -18.43 -0.40
N GLU A 39 -11.03 -18.24 -1.08
CA GLU A 39 -11.13 -18.27 -2.54
C GLU A 39 -10.67 -16.98 -3.23
N ILE A 40 -10.46 -15.89 -2.48
CA ILE A 40 -10.05 -14.60 -3.05
C ILE A 40 -8.54 -14.60 -3.27
N VAL A 41 -8.13 -14.29 -4.50
CA VAL A 41 -6.75 -14.14 -4.95
C VAL A 41 -6.58 -12.78 -5.60
N LYS A 42 -5.62 -12.00 -5.09
CA LYS A 42 -5.18 -10.75 -5.71
C LYS A 42 -3.72 -10.87 -6.13
N GLN A 43 -3.39 -10.33 -7.29
CA GLN A 43 -2.05 -10.36 -7.86
C GLN A 43 -1.58 -8.93 -8.14
N VAL A 44 -0.33 -8.64 -7.79
CA VAL A 44 0.31 -7.34 -8.00
C VAL A 44 1.64 -7.56 -8.71
N TRP A 45 1.76 -7.03 -9.92
CA TRP A 45 2.99 -7.11 -10.70
C TRP A 45 3.88 -5.94 -10.32
N VAL A 46 5.14 -6.25 -10.05
CA VAL A 46 6.16 -5.30 -9.64
C VAL A 46 7.30 -5.31 -10.64
N LYS A 47 7.81 -4.13 -11.00
CA LYS A 47 9.01 -3.95 -11.82
C LYS A 47 9.79 -2.73 -11.34
N ASP A 48 11.11 -2.85 -11.28
CA ASP A 48 12.03 -1.79 -10.82
C ASP A 48 11.74 -1.27 -9.40
N GLY A 49 11.02 -2.08 -8.61
CA GLY A 49 10.58 -1.76 -7.25
C GLY A 49 9.20 -1.11 -7.15
N ASP A 50 8.50 -0.91 -8.28
CA ASP A 50 7.20 -0.22 -8.34
C ASP A 50 6.09 -1.11 -8.88
N VAL A 51 4.84 -0.79 -8.55
CA VAL A 51 3.68 -1.54 -9.03
C VAL A 51 3.36 -1.12 -10.45
N ILE A 52 3.26 -2.10 -11.35
CA ILE A 52 2.97 -1.88 -12.77
C ILE A 52 1.61 -2.42 -13.23
N HIS A 53 0.97 -3.25 -12.41
CA HIS A 53 -0.39 -3.78 -12.64
C HIS A 53 -0.92 -4.48 -11.38
N ALA A 54 -2.23 -4.56 -11.24
CA ALA A 54 -2.90 -5.37 -10.24
C ALA A 54 -4.17 -6.03 -10.81
N ALA A 55 -4.44 -7.25 -10.37
CA ALA A 55 -5.63 -8.00 -10.74
C ALA A 55 -6.21 -8.70 -9.51
N SER A 56 -7.50 -9.03 -9.58
CA SER A 56 -8.22 -9.70 -8.50
C SER A 56 -9.33 -10.55 -9.09
N ASN A 57 -9.61 -11.70 -8.45
CA ASN A 57 -10.80 -12.50 -8.76
C ASN A 57 -12.02 -12.09 -7.91
N ASP A 58 -11.89 -11.13 -7.01
CA ASP A 58 -12.99 -10.56 -6.25
C ASP A 58 -13.91 -9.75 -7.18
N ARG A 59 -15.22 -10.01 -7.13
CA ARG A 59 -16.19 -9.32 -7.98
C ARG A 59 -16.26 -7.82 -7.66
N GLU A 60 -16.08 -7.47 -6.39
CA GLU A 60 -16.10 -6.07 -5.91
C GLU A 60 -14.91 -5.25 -6.43
N ASP A 61 -13.83 -5.93 -6.83
CA ASP A 61 -12.65 -5.31 -7.44
C ASP A 61 -12.76 -5.14 -8.96
N SER A 62 -13.82 -5.68 -9.59
CA SER A 62 -13.97 -5.61 -11.05
C SER A 62 -14.09 -4.17 -11.54
N LEU A 63 -13.66 -3.91 -12.79
CA LEU A 63 -13.81 -2.59 -13.41
C LEU A 63 -15.27 -2.12 -13.42
N GLY A 64 -16.22 -3.03 -13.65
CA GLY A 64 -17.65 -2.73 -13.61
C GLY A 64 -18.09 -2.25 -12.23
N ALA A 65 -17.80 -3.03 -11.18
CA ALA A 65 -18.12 -2.66 -9.80
C ALA A 65 -17.44 -1.34 -9.39
N TYR A 66 -16.20 -1.12 -9.84
CA TYR A 66 -15.49 0.14 -9.61
C TYR A 66 -16.23 1.34 -10.24
N LEU A 67 -16.61 1.24 -11.52
CA LEU A 67 -17.30 2.31 -12.25
C LEU A 67 -18.68 2.63 -11.66
N GLU A 68 -19.42 1.61 -11.22
CA GLU A 68 -20.71 1.77 -10.56
C GLU A 68 -20.56 2.44 -9.19
N ARG A 69 -19.67 1.92 -8.33
CA ARG A 69 -19.41 2.46 -6.99
C ARG A 69 -18.93 3.91 -7.03
N THR A 70 -18.17 4.29 -8.05
CA THR A 70 -17.68 5.66 -8.26
C THR A 70 -18.66 6.55 -9.02
N ARG A 71 -19.85 6.06 -9.36
CA ARG A 71 -20.90 6.77 -10.11
C ARG A 71 -20.42 7.31 -11.47
N ARG A 72 -19.43 6.64 -12.07
CA ARG A 72 -18.94 6.95 -13.43
C ARG A 72 -19.76 6.25 -14.51
N LEU A 73 -20.53 5.23 -14.13
CA LEU A 73 -21.43 4.50 -15.01
C LEU A 73 -22.71 4.14 -14.26
N GLU A 74 -23.86 4.36 -14.89
CA GLU A 74 -25.16 4.01 -14.31
C GLU A 74 -25.34 2.48 -14.26
N PRO A 75 -26.00 1.93 -13.22
CA PRO A 75 -26.20 0.48 -13.08
C PRO A 75 -26.85 -0.18 -14.29
N LYS A 76 -27.81 0.51 -14.93
CA LYS A 76 -28.50 0.04 -16.14
C LYS A 76 -27.56 -0.12 -17.33
N ASP A 77 -26.61 0.78 -17.50
CA ASP A 77 -25.69 0.81 -18.64
C ASP A 77 -24.57 -0.21 -18.42
N LEU A 78 -24.13 -0.38 -17.16
CA LEU A 78 -23.24 -1.46 -16.77
C LEU A 78 -23.85 -2.84 -17.03
N ALA A 79 -25.12 -3.06 -16.63
CA ALA A 79 -25.80 -4.33 -16.86
C ALA A 79 -25.90 -4.67 -18.36
N ALA A 80 -26.22 -3.68 -19.19
CA ALA A 80 -26.27 -3.85 -20.64
C ALA A 80 -24.88 -4.17 -21.22
N ALA A 81 -23.83 -3.49 -20.76
CA ALA A 81 -22.45 -3.73 -21.20
C ALA A 81 -21.94 -5.12 -20.79
N GLU A 82 -22.24 -5.56 -19.56
CA GLU A 82 -21.89 -6.89 -19.05
C GLU A 82 -22.59 -8.02 -19.83
N ALA A 83 -23.87 -7.86 -20.17
CA ALA A 83 -24.60 -8.84 -20.98
C ALA A 83 -23.91 -9.07 -22.35
N LEU A 84 -23.44 -8.01 -22.99
CA LEU A 84 -22.72 -8.12 -24.27
C LEU A 84 -21.33 -8.70 -24.09
N ARG A 85 -20.66 -8.35 -22.99
CA ARG A 85 -19.35 -8.91 -22.64
C ARG A 85 -19.43 -10.43 -22.54
N GLN A 86 -20.49 -10.95 -21.90
CA GLN A 86 -20.74 -12.39 -21.79
C GLN A 86 -21.02 -13.02 -23.16
N ALA A 87 -21.77 -12.36 -24.03
CA ALA A 87 -22.11 -12.89 -25.36
C ALA A 87 -20.96 -12.83 -26.38
N SER A 88 -20.04 -11.87 -26.24
CA SER A 88 -18.99 -11.58 -27.23
C SER A 88 -17.56 -11.93 -26.79
N HIS A 89 -17.36 -12.24 -25.50
CA HIS A 89 -16.05 -12.45 -24.88
C HIS A 89 -15.07 -11.27 -25.01
N ARG A 90 -15.58 -10.07 -25.30
CA ARG A 90 -14.78 -8.85 -25.43
C ARG A 90 -14.49 -8.22 -24.07
N ARG A 91 -13.62 -7.22 -24.02
CA ARG A 91 -13.30 -6.51 -22.77
C ARG A 91 -14.36 -5.46 -22.46
N LEU A 92 -14.73 -5.32 -21.18
CA LEU A 92 -15.73 -4.33 -20.75
C LEU A 92 -15.35 -2.92 -21.18
N GLY A 93 -14.10 -2.51 -20.97
CA GLY A 93 -13.62 -1.17 -21.32
C GLY A 93 -13.77 -0.85 -22.80
N GLU A 94 -13.49 -1.80 -23.70
CA GLU A 94 -13.67 -1.62 -25.15
C GLU A 94 -15.14 -1.40 -25.51
N LEU A 95 -16.04 -2.21 -24.93
CA LEU A 95 -17.48 -2.10 -25.18
C LEU A 95 -18.05 -0.76 -24.70
N LEU A 96 -17.56 -0.25 -23.57
CA LEU A 96 -17.99 1.04 -23.02
C LEU A 96 -17.54 2.22 -23.90
N VAL A 97 -16.34 2.14 -24.50
CA VAL A 97 -15.84 3.14 -25.46
C VAL A 97 -16.65 3.12 -26.74
N GLU A 98 -16.86 1.94 -27.33
CA GLU A 98 -17.59 1.81 -28.59
C GLU A 98 -19.04 2.29 -28.51
N ARG A 99 -19.66 2.14 -27.34
CA ARG A 99 -21.02 2.62 -27.08
C ARG A 99 -21.10 4.10 -26.74
N GLY A 100 -19.96 4.80 -26.69
CA GLY A 100 -19.90 6.21 -26.32
C GLY A 100 -20.25 6.49 -24.86
N LEU A 101 -20.25 5.48 -23.99
CA LEU A 101 -20.57 5.63 -22.56
C LEU A 101 -19.40 6.25 -21.80
N LEU A 102 -18.17 5.92 -22.19
CA LEU A 102 -16.95 6.49 -21.63
C LEU A 102 -15.93 6.75 -22.73
N SER A 103 -15.13 7.80 -22.59
CA SER A 103 -14.02 8.06 -23.51
C SER A 103 -12.85 7.08 -23.26
N PRO A 104 -11.96 6.85 -24.24
CA PRO A 104 -10.75 6.05 -24.03
C PRO A 104 -9.91 6.53 -22.85
N ALA A 105 -9.80 7.86 -22.67
CA ALA A 105 -9.08 8.46 -21.56
C ALA A 105 -9.76 8.16 -20.21
N ALA A 106 -11.09 8.26 -20.14
CA ALA A 106 -11.85 7.95 -18.93
C ALA A 106 -11.76 6.46 -18.54
N ILE A 107 -11.74 5.55 -19.52
CA ILE A 107 -11.52 4.12 -19.26
C ILE A 107 -10.10 3.86 -18.76
N HIS A 108 -9.09 4.46 -19.38
CA HIS A 108 -7.70 4.32 -18.93
C HIS A 108 -7.52 4.83 -17.50
N GLU A 109 -8.15 5.96 -17.18
CA GLU A 109 -8.21 6.52 -15.82
C GLU A 109 -8.85 5.55 -14.83
N ALA A 110 -10.04 5.06 -15.14
CA ALA A 110 -10.77 4.13 -14.28
C ALA A 110 -10.01 2.81 -14.05
N ILE A 111 -9.34 2.28 -15.08
CA ILE A 111 -8.50 1.08 -14.92
C ILE A 111 -7.35 1.36 -13.95
N ARG A 112 -6.69 2.52 -14.06
CA ARG A 112 -5.60 2.86 -13.14
C ARG A 112 -6.08 2.95 -11.69
N GLU A 113 -7.15 3.69 -11.44
CA GLU A 113 -7.69 3.85 -10.10
C GLU A 113 -8.26 2.52 -9.54
N GLN A 114 -8.79 1.65 -10.40
CA GLN A 114 -9.24 0.31 -10.02
C GLN A 114 -8.04 -0.57 -9.59
N ASN A 115 -6.91 -0.50 -10.30
CA ASN A 115 -5.70 -1.21 -9.90
C ASN A 115 -5.16 -0.68 -8.56
N GLU A 116 -5.14 0.63 -8.38
CA GLU A 116 -4.81 1.27 -7.09
C GLU A 116 -5.72 0.77 -5.96
N ALA A 117 -7.04 0.72 -6.20
CA ALA A 117 -8.01 0.21 -5.25
C ALA A 117 -7.76 -1.27 -4.88
N ILE A 118 -7.44 -2.12 -5.87
CA ILE A 118 -7.05 -3.52 -5.64
C ILE A 118 -5.85 -3.59 -4.69
N VAL A 119 -4.79 -2.84 -4.99
CA VAL A 119 -3.56 -2.87 -4.18
C VAL A 119 -3.83 -2.38 -2.76
N TRP A 120 -4.51 -1.25 -2.58
CA TRP A 120 -4.77 -0.72 -1.24
C TRP A 120 -5.79 -1.54 -0.44
N SER A 121 -6.71 -2.24 -1.10
CA SER A 121 -7.65 -3.13 -0.41
C SER A 121 -6.96 -4.28 0.34
N LEU A 122 -5.74 -4.65 -0.06
CA LEU A 122 -4.94 -5.67 0.63
C LEU A 122 -4.54 -5.23 2.06
N PHE A 123 -4.41 -3.93 2.32
CA PHE A 123 -4.07 -3.41 3.66
C PHE A 123 -5.23 -3.56 4.66
N ALA A 124 -6.44 -3.87 4.17
CA ALA A 124 -7.59 -4.19 5.01
C ALA A 124 -7.72 -5.69 5.33
N TRP A 125 -6.85 -6.55 4.79
CA TRP A 125 -6.90 -7.98 5.07
C TRP A 125 -6.27 -8.29 6.44
N PRO A 126 -7.02 -8.89 7.38
CA PRO A 126 -6.49 -9.24 8.70
C PRO A 126 -5.65 -10.52 8.67
N GLU A 127 -5.85 -11.36 7.65
CA GLU A 127 -5.14 -12.62 7.45
C GLU A 127 -5.11 -12.97 5.96
N GLY A 128 -4.22 -13.88 5.59
CA GLY A 128 -4.02 -14.33 4.22
C GLY A 128 -2.58 -14.77 4.00
N GLU A 129 -2.40 -15.61 2.98
CA GLU A 129 -1.08 -16.02 2.54
C GLU A 129 -0.58 -15.05 1.46
N VAL A 130 0.68 -14.62 1.56
CA VAL A 130 1.33 -13.79 0.56
C VAL A 130 2.56 -14.51 0.04
N THR A 131 2.70 -14.56 -1.28
CA THR A 131 3.88 -15.09 -1.95
C THR A 131 4.45 -14.07 -2.92
N PHE A 132 5.77 -14.11 -3.12
CA PHE A 132 6.44 -13.36 -4.18
C PHE A 132 7.21 -14.33 -5.08
N SER A 133 6.83 -14.36 -6.35
CA SER A 133 7.52 -15.11 -7.40
C SER A 133 8.30 -14.15 -8.29
N LEU A 134 9.56 -14.49 -8.59
CA LEU A 134 10.36 -13.66 -9.51
C LEU A 134 9.87 -13.79 -10.95
N GLY A 135 10.04 -12.70 -11.70
CA GLY A 135 9.57 -12.62 -13.08
C GLY A 135 8.05 -12.47 -13.16
N GLY A 136 7.44 -13.09 -14.17
CA GLY A 136 6.03 -12.91 -14.47
C GLY A 136 5.84 -11.79 -15.49
N GLU A 137 5.46 -12.21 -16.69
CA GLU A 137 5.05 -11.28 -17.73
C GLU A 137 3.67 -10.73 -17.39
N LEU A 138 3.44 -9.48 -17.77
CA LEU A 138 2.10 -8.93 -17.73
C LEU A 138 1.21 -9.69 -18.72
N PRO A 139 -0.05 -9.99 -18.35
CA PRO A 139 -0.97 -10.59 -19.31
C PRO A 139 -1.11 -9.69 -20.55
N PRO A 140 -1.26 -10.27 -21.76
CA PRO A 140 -1.34 -9.50 -22.98
C PRO A 140 -2.53 -8.52 -22.96
N GLY A 141 -2.28 -7.31 -23.47
CA GLY A 141 -3.29 -6.26 -23.60
C GLY A 141 -3.73 -5.59 -22.29
N VAL A 142 -3.11 -5.87 -21.13
CA VAL A 142 -3.42 -5.12 -19.91
C VAL A 142 -2.86 -3.70 -19.95
N VAL A 143 -3.56 -2.77 -19.33
CA VAL A 143 -3.08 -1.40 -19.15
C VAL A 143 -1.96 -1.42 -18.12
N ARG A 144 -0.80 -0.86 -18.49
CA ARG A 144 0.31 -0.64 -17.57
C ARG A 144 0.05 0.63 -16.78
N ILE A 145 0.20 0.52 -15.48
CA ILE A 145 0.20 1.66 -14.56
C ILE A 145 1.61 1.83 -14.01
N LEU A 146 1.84 2.91 -13.27
CA LEU A 146 3.03 3.07 -12.47
C LEU A 146 2.62 3.69 -11.14
N ILE A 147 2.68 2.89 -10.08
CA ILE A 147 2.46 3.38 -8.72
C ILE A 147 3.76 3.15 -7.94
N PRO A 148 4.44 4.22 -7.49
CA PRO A 148 5.62 4.07 -6.66
C PRO A 148 5.32 3.25 -5.42
N MET A 149 6.11 2.20 -5.17
CA MET A 149 5.81 1.28 -4.06
C MET A 149 5.85 1.95 -2.69
N ARG A 150 6.70 2.97 -2.53
CA ARG A 150 6.73 3.78 -1.31
C ARG A 150 5.38 4.50 -1.07
N GLN A 151 4.73 5.00 -2.12
CA GLN A 151 3.40 5.58 -2.04
C GLN A 151 2.35 4.51 -1.74
N VAL A 152 2.45 3.33 -2.37
CA VAL A 152 1.59 2.18 -2.04
C VAL A 152 1.62 1.89 -0.53
N ILE A 153 2.82 1.79 0.04
CA ILE A 153 3.04 1.51 1.47
C ILE A 153 2.45 2.62 2.34
N LEU A 154 2.79 3.88 2.09
CA LEU A 154 2.31 5.03 2.89
C LEU A 154 0.77 5.10 2.88
N HIS A 155 0.19 5.15 1.69
CA HIS A 155 -1.26 5.28 1.51
C HIS A 155 -2.02 4.05 2.00
N GLY A 156 -1.43 2.87 1.88
CA GLY A 156 -1.99 1.62 2.39
C GLY A 156 -2.00 1.59 3.91
N ILE A 157 -0.90 1.97 4.57
CA ILE A 157 -0.83 2.07 6.04
C ILE A 157 -1.89 3.02 6.58
N ARG A 158 -2.10 4.19 5.94
CA ARG A 158 -3.15 5.13 6.34
C ARG A 158 -4.55 4.52 6.30
N ARG A 159 -4.80 3.67 5.31
CA ARG A 159 -6.09 2.99 5.08
C ARG A 159 -6.27 1.72 5.91
N ALA A 160 -5.20 1.20 6.53
CA ALA A 160 -5.29 0.02 7.38
C ALA A 160 -6.32 0.26 8.50
N PRO A 161 -7.16 -0.72 8.86
CA PRO A 161 -8.24 -0.50 9.82
C PRO A 161 -7.70 -0.22 11.24
N ASP A 162 -6.80 -1.05 11.73
CA ASP A 162 -6.27 -0.94 13.10
C ASP A 162 -4.87 -0.29 13.13
N ALA A 163 -4.72 0.74 13.97
CA ALA A 163 -3.43 1.37 14.24
C ALA A 163 -2.58 0.56 15.23
N LYS A 164 -3.21 -0.17 16.16
CA LYS A 164 -2.53 -0.80 17.30
C LYS A 164 -1.39 -1.73 16.90
N PRO A 165 -1.56 -2.72 15.99
CA PRO A 165 -0.47 -3.63 15.66
C PRO A 165 0.70 -2.89 14.98
N LEU A 166 0.41 -1.87 14.17
CA LEU A 166 1.42 -1.07 13.49
C LEU A 166 2.21 -0.20 14.49
N VAL A 167 1.49 0.50 15.37
CA VAL A 167 2.10 1.36 16.39
C VAL A 167 2.87 0.55 17.44
N ALA A 168 2.44 -0.67 17.75
CA ALA A 168 3.17 -1.55 18.66
C ALA A 168 4.59 -1.89 18.15
N GLN A 169 4.80 -1.91 16.83
CA GLN A 169 6.13 -2.13 16.24
C GLN A 169 7.09 -0.95 16.46
N LEU A 170 6.58 0.24 16.81
CA LEU A 170 7.39 1.43 17.12
C LEU A 170 7.99 1.41 18.54
N GLY A 171 7.69 0.37 19.32
CA GLY A 171 8.17 0.20 20.68
C GLY A 171 7.32 0.96 21.71
N ARG A 172 7.98 1.52 22.73
CA ARG A 172 7.30 2.16 23.86
C ARG A 172 6.91 3.60 23.52
N ARG A 173 6.01 4.16 24.32
CA ARG A 173 5.52 5.54 24.13
C ARG A 173 6.63 6.59 24.29
N GLU A 174 7.70 6.27 25.01
CA GLU A 174 8.89 7.10 25.22
C GLU A 174 9.90 7.01 24.06
N THR A 175 9.69 6.15 23.06
CA THR A 175 10.60 6.03 21.91
C THR A 175 10.72 7.37 21.19
N VAL A 176 11.95 7.87 21.04
CA VAL A 176 12.25 9.14 20.35
C VAL A 176 12.67 8.88 18.90
N PHE A 177 12.18 9.71 17.99
CA PHE A 177 12.49 9.62 16.56
C PHE A 177 13.28 10.84 16.07
N ALA A 178 14.23 10.60 15.18
CA ALA A 178 15.03 11.61 14.49
C ALA A 178 14.80 11.55 12.96
N PRO A 179 14.86 12.70 12.27
CA PRO A 179 14.69 12.74 10.81
C PRO A 179 15.83 11.99 10.11
N SER A 180 15.49 11.23 9.07
CA SER A 180 16.45 10.44 8.27
C SER A 180 16.21 10.53 6.76
N TYR A 181 15.26 11.36 6.33
CA TYR A 181 14.92 11.58 4.92
C TYR A 181 15.90 12.54 4.22
N THR A 182 16.00 12.40 2.91
CA THR A 182 16.64 13.36 1.98
C THR A 182 15.58 14.15 1.22
N VAL A 183 16.01 15.17 0.45
CA VAL A 183 15.10 15.90 -0.46
C VAL A 183 14.51 14.97 -1.53
N ALA A 184 15.30 14.02 -2.03
CA ALA A 184 14.84 13.05 -3.03
C ALA A 184 13.73 12.16 -2.47
N ASP A 185 13.85 11.71 -1.22
CA ASP A 185 12.82 10.90 -0.56
C ASP A 185 11.48 11.64 -0.47
N LEU A 186 11.51 12.95 -0.18
CA LEU A 186 10.32 13.78 -0.07
C LEU A 186 9.62 13.99 -1.42
N ILE A 187 10.40 14.12 -2.49
CA ILE A 187 9.87 14.24 -3.86
C ILE A 187 9.21 12.92 -4.29
N GLU A 188 9.88 11.79 -4.06
CA GLU A 188 9.38 10.47 -4.45
C GLU A 188 8.09 10.10 -3.71
N ILE A 189 8.06 10.33 -2.39
CA ILE A 189 6.89 9.96 -1.58
C ILE A 189 5.71 10.92 -1.77
N ALA A 190 5.97 12.17 -2.17
CA ALA A 190 4.96 13.19 -2.43
C ALA A 190 3.94 13.36 -1.29
N LEU A 191 4.44 13.64 -0.07
CA LEU A 191 3.58 13.84 1.10
C LEU A 191 2.59 14.99 0.90
N ASP A 192 1.36 14.82 1.40
CA ASP A 192 0.40 15.91 1.53
C ASP A 192 0.84 16.92 2.63
N GLU A 193 0.14 18.06 2.71
CA GLU A 193 0.48 19.12 3.67
C GLU A 193 0.40 18.64 5.14
N VAL A 194 -0.58 17.80 5.45
CA VAL A 194 -0.84 17.30 6.80
C VAL A 194 0.21 16.26 7.20
N GLU A 195 0.57 15.37 6.28
CA GLU A 195 1.65 14.40 6.42
C GLU A 195 3.00 15.11 6.62
N LEU A 196 3.30 16.10 5.78
CA LEU A 196 4.54 16.86 5.91
C LEU A 196 4.59 17.61 7.25
N LYS A 197 3.45 18.14 7.71
CA LYS A 197 3.36 18.82 9.02
C LYS A 197 3.69 17.86 10.16
N LEU A 198 3.19 16.62 10.14
CA LEU A 198 3.55 15.62 11.16
C LEU A 198 5.03 15.22 11.06
N LEU A 199 5.54 14.95 9.85
CA LEU A 199 6.94 14.59 9.65
C LEU A 199 7.89 15.67 10.19
N ARG A 200 7.55 16.95 10.03
CA ARG A 200 8.33 18.10 10.55
C ARG A 200 8.36 18.20 12.08
N LEU A 201 7.46 17.54 12.80
CA LEU A 201 7.53 17.46 14.27
C LEU A 201 8.65 16.53 14.75
N VAL A 202 9.11 15.62 13.89
CA VAL A 202 10.19 14.68 14.20
C VAL A 202 11.53 15.39 14.15
N ASN A 203 12.12 15.63 15.32
CA ASN A 203 13.28 16.50 15.49
C ASN A 203 14.39 15.88 16.36
N GLY A 204 14.31 14.58 16.66
CA GLY A 204 15.27 13.90 17.54
C GLY A 204 15.02 14.09 19.04
N ARG A 205 13.95 14.80 19.43
CA ARG A 205 13.58 15.02 20.85
C ARG A 205 12.18 14.55 21.17
N ARG A 206 11.24 14.65 20.23
CA ARG A 206 9.86 14.22 20.44
C ARG A 206 9.73 12.71 20.47
N ASN A 207 9.02 12.22 21.48
CA ASN A 207 8.72 10.80 21.62
C ASN A 207 7.43 10.40 20.88
N LEU A 208 7.20 9.09 20.78
CA LEU A 208 6.03 8.50 20.11
C LEU A 208 4.71 9.03 20.68
N TYR A 209 4.59 9.16 22.01
CA TYR A 209 3.38 9.69 22.63
C TYR A 209 3.06 11.11 22.17
N GLU A 210 4.06 11.99 22.14
CA GLU A 210 3.92 13.38 21.71
C GLU A 210 3.58 13.46 20.22
N LEU A 211 4.25 12.68 19.37
CA LEU A 211 3.97 12.62 17.94
C LEU A 211 2.54 12.14 17.66
N CYS A 212 2.05 11.16 18.42
CA CYS A 212 0.67 10.68 18.31
C CYS A 212 -0.35 11.71 18.81
N THR A 213 -0.13 12.34 19.97
CA THR A 213 -1.15 13.16 20.65
C THR A 213 -1.13 14.64 20.26
N GLN A 214 0.00 15.16 19.78
CA GLN A 214 0.17 16.56 19.40
C GLN A 214 0.36 16.75 17.88
N GLY A 215 0.22 15.67 17.11
CA GLY A 215 0.19 15.71 15.66
C GLY A 215 -1.11 16.32 15.11
N PRO A 216 -1.16 16.60 13.79
CA PRO A 216 -2.31 17.27 13.17
C PRO A 216 -3.55 16.39 12.98
N LEU A 217 -3.41 15.06 13.09
CA LEU A 217 -4.52 14.10 12.95
C LEU A 217 -4.91 13.49 14.30
N THR A 218 -5.84 12.53 14.29
CA THR A 218 -6.15 11.75 15.49
C THR A 218 -4.93 10.91 15.95
N PRO A 219 -4.84 10.52 17.24
CA PRO A 219 -3.71 9.73 17.73
C PRO A 219 -3.46 8.43 16.97
N ALA A 220 -4.52 7.76 16.53
CA ALA A 220 -4.42 6.55 15.73
C ALA A 220 -3.83 6.81 14.34
N GLU A 221 -4.26 7.88 13.67
CA GLU A 221 -3.77 8.25 12.34
C GLU A 221 -2.34 8.78 12.37
N ASN A 222 -2.00 9.61 13.37
CA ASN A 222 -0.63 10.05 13.59
C ASN A 222 0.29 8.84 13.84
N GLY A 223 -0.14 7.88 14.67
CA GLY A 223 0.63 6.66 14.91
C GLY A 223 0.87 5.83 13.65
N LYS A 224 -0.14 5.67 12.79
CA LYS A 224 0.00 5.02 11.47
C LYS A 224 1.02 5.75 10.59
N LEU A 225 0.99 7.08 10.56
CA LEU A 225 1.95 7.87 9.78
C LEU A 225 3.38 7.76 10.33
N VAL A 226 3.57 7.84 11.66
CA VAL A 226 4.90 7.64 12.27
C VAL A 226 5.43 6.25 11.94
N TYR A 227 4.56 5.23 11.95
CA TYR A 227 4.90 3.88 11.51
C TYR A 227 5.35 3.85 10.05
N ALA A 228 4.58 4.45 9.14
CA ALA A 228 4.95 4.55 7.73
C ALA A 228 6.29 5.27 7.53
N TYR A 229 6.52 6.39 8.22
CA TYR A 229 7.78 7.13 8.14
C TYR A 229 8.95 6.29 8.62
N HIS A 230 8.78 5.51 9.68
CA HIS A 230 9.84 4.66 10.21
C HIS A 230 10.16 3.52 9.24
N LEU A 231 9.13 2.81 8.77
CA LEU A 231 9.27 1.72 7.81
C LEU A 231 9.91 2.17 6.49
N LEU A 232 9.52 3.35 5.99
CA LEU A 232 10.05 3.95 4.77
C LEU A 232 11.40 4.66 4.97
N GLN A 233 11.98 4.58 6.18
CA GLN A 233 13.25 5.17 6.56
C GLN A 233 13.30 6.70 6.42
N LEU A 234 12.14 7.37 6.44
CA LEU A 234 12.06 8.83 6.55
C LEU A 234 12.43 9.30 7.96
N VAL A 235 12.21 8.44 8.96
CA VAL A 235 12.64 8.66 10.34
C VAL A 235 13.34 7.42 10.89
N ARG A 236 14.25 7.64 11.83
CA ARG A 236 14.98 6.60 12.55
C ARG A 236 14.78 6.76 14.05
N LEU A 237 15.07 5.71 14.81
CA LEU A 237 15.21 5.83 16.26
C LEU A 237 16.34 6.81 16.57
N ALA A 238 16.08 7.75 17.47
CA ALA A 238 17.15 8.59 17.99
C ALA A 238 18.13 7.70 18.76
N ALA A 239 19.44 7.93 18.57
CA ALA A 239 20.42 7.31 19.44
C ALA A 239 20.12 7.78 20.89
N PRO A 240 20.27 6.90 21.89
CA PRO A 240 20.29 7.39 23.27
C PRO A 240 21.36 8.48 23.35
N GLU A 241 21.03 9.63 23.91
CA GLU A 241 22.04 10.66 24.17
C GLU A 241 23.18 10.00 24.96
N ASP A 242 24.43 10.13 24.49
CA ASP A 242 25.62 9.76 25.26
C ASP A 242 25.60 10.58 26.56
N GLY A 243 24.97 10.05 27.60
CA GLY A 243 24.52 10.84 28.74
C GLY A 243 24.21 10.00 29.98
N VAL A 244 25.27 9.43 30.57
CA VAL A 244 25.37 8.99 31.97
C VAL A 244 24.30 7.98 32.43
N ILE A 245 24.64 6.69 32.38
CA ILE A 245 24.05 5.69 33.26
C ILE A 245 24.37 6.13 34.70
N LYS A 246 23.42 6.79 35.39
CA LYS A 246 23.50 6.98 36.83
C LYS A 246 23.23 5.63 37.49
N ILE A 247 24.28 4.82 37.63
CA ILE A 247 24.26 3.67 38.54
C ILE A 247 24.09 4.26 39.96
N LYS A 248 22.88 4.17 40.51
CA LYS A 248 22.67 4.35 41.95
C LYS A 248 23.30 3.15 42.64
N LEU A 249 24.57 3.27 43.03
CA LEU A 249 25.15 2.41 44.05
C LEU A 249 24.33 2.62 45.33
N LYS A 250 23.62 1.58 45.77
CA LYS A 250 23.16 1.47 47.16
C LYS A 250 24.42 1.29 48.00
N THR A 251 24.75 2.28 48.81
CA THR A 251 25.67 2.09 49.93
C THR A 251 24.84 1.60 51.12
N GLU A 252 25.25 0.47 51.69
CA GLU A 252 24.75 -0.07 52.96
C GLU A 252 25.09 0.84 54.14
#